data_AF-A0A7W1I562-F1
#
_entry.id   AF-A0A7W1I562-F1
#
_cell.length_a   1.000
_cell.length_b   1.000
_cell.length_c   1.000
_cell.angle_alpha   90.00
_cell.angle_beta   90.00
_cell.angle_gamma   90.00
#
_symmetry.space_group_name_H-M   'P 1'
#
loop_
_entity.id
_entity.type
_entity.pdbx_description
1 polymer ?
#
loop_
_entity_poly.entity_id
_entity_poly.type
_entity_poly.pdbx_seq_one_letter_code
_entity_poly.pdbx_strand_id
1 'polypeptide(L)'
;GPDTVNTMPRPTIVAFSDHGIVGRTVDRDLDAARQVVADLRQVEIKMEDVTAQLEDEGIVSFTKSYDTLIAGVEAKRSQVATAVAAG
;
A
#
# COMPACT_ATOMS: atom_id res chain seq x y z
N GLY A 1 4.16 17.22 3.14
CA GLY A 1 4.93 18.44 3.41
C GLY A 1 6.02 18.58 2.37
N PRO A 2 7.09 19.33 2.66
CA PRO A 2 8.30 19.31 1.82
C PRO A 2 8.80 17.87 1.62
N ASP A 3 9.38 17.58 0.46
CA ASP A 3 10.07 16.32 0.16
C ASP A 3 9.22 15.03 0.29
N THR A 4 7.88 15.14 0.20
CA THR A 4 6.96 14.00 0.31
C THR A 4 5.97 13.95 -0.83
N VAL A 5 5.58 12.74 -1.24
CA VAL A 5 4.45 12.48 -2.14
C VAL A 5 3.46 11.56 -1.45
N ASN A 6 2.17 11.79 -1.65
CA ASN A 6 1.12 10.84 -1.26
C ASN A 6 0.52 10.21 -2.53
N THR A 7 0.84 8.95 -2.78
CA THR A 7 0.28 8.18 -3.90
C THR A 7 -1.07 7.61 -3.50
N MET A 8 -2.13 8.17 -4.07
CA MET A 8 -3.51 7.86 -3.67
C MET A 8 -4.28 7.15 -4.79
N PRO A 9 -5.12 6.14 -4.47
CA PRO A 9 -6.10 5.61 -5.40
C PRO A 9 -7.07 6.71 -5.87
N ARG A 10 -7.63 6.55 -7.09
CA ARG A 10 -8.58 7.52 -7.66
C ARG A 10 -9.76 7.86 -6.73
N PRO A 11 -10.39 6.91 -6.01
CA PRO A 11 -11.46 7.24 -5.07
C PRO A 11 -11.01 8.20 -3.97
N THR A 12 -9.81 8.01 -3.42
CA THR A 12 -9.24 8.89 -2.39
C THR A 12 -8.94 10.28 -2.94
N ILE A 13 -8.45 10.38 -4.18
CA ILE A 13 -8.24 11.69 -4.86
C ILE A 13 -9.57 12.44 -5.01
N VAL A 14 -10.63 11.75 -5.43
CA VAL A 14 -11.97 12.35 -5.58
C VAL A 14 -12.51 12.82 -4.23
N ALA A 15 -12.42 11.98 -3.19
CA ALA A 15 -12.85 12.35 -1.84
C ALA A 15 -12.08 13.57 -1.30
N PHE A 16 -10.76 13.59 -1.48
CA PHE A 16 -9.93 14.72 -1.06
C PHE A 16 -10.25 16.00 -1.85
N SER A 17 -10.66 15.88 -3.12
CA SER A 17 -11.05 17.04 -3.93
C SER A 17 -12.40 17.62 -3.52
N ASP A 18 -13.32 16.79 -3.02
CA ASP A 18 -14.65 17.19 -2.54
C ASP A 18 -14.58 17.86 -1.16
N HIS A 19 -13.85 17.26 -0.21
CA HIS A 19 -13.87 17.70 1.20
C HIS A 19 -12.52 17.58 1.92
N GLY A 20 -11.41 17.53 1.18
CA GLY A 20 -10.07 17.54 1.77
C GLY A 20 -9.70 18.91 2.36
N ILE A 21 -8.89 18.89 3.42
CA ILE A 21 -8.34 20.10 4.03
C ILE A 21 -6.85 20.16 3.72
N VAL A 22 -6.41 21.26 3.09
CA VAL A 22 -5.00 21.49 2.79
C VAL A 22 -4.29 22.13 3.98
N GLY A 23 -3.17 21.57 4.39
CA GLY A 23 -2.32 22.16 5.41
C GLY A 23 -0.97 21.44 5.55
N ARG A 24 0.03 22.16 6.06
CA ARG A 24 1.28 21.55 6.51
C ARG A 24 1.03 20.84 7.85
N THR A 25 0.79 19.54 7.76
CA THR A 25 0.45 18.67 8.90
C THR A 25 1.54 17.65 9.21
N VAL A 26 2.39 17.31 8.23
CA VAL A 26 3.37 16.20 8.34
C VAL A 26 4.37 16.36 9.48
N ASP A 27 4.72 17.60 9.81
CA ASP A 27 5.71 17.98 10.83
C ASP A 27 5.08 18.82 11.94
N ARG A 28 3.75 18.77 12.04
CA ARG A 28 3.01 19.41 13.14
C ARG A 28 3.03 18.49 14.35
N ASP A 29 3.33 19.07 15.52
CA ASP A 29 3.19 18.42 16.83
C ASP A 29 3.82 17.02 16.94
N LEU A 30 5.13 16.97 16.66
CA LEU A 30 5.89 15.72 16.71
C LEU A 30 5.96 15.11 18.11
N ASP A 31 5.80 15.91 19.16
CA ASP A 31 5.82 15.42 20.53
C ASP A 31 4.55 14.62 20.84
N ALA A 32 3.37 15.11 20.43
CA ALA A 32 2.16 14.31 20.49
C ALA A 32 2.26 13.02 19.66
N ALA A 33 2.84 13.09 18.45
CA ALA A 33 3.04 11.90 17.62
C ALA A 33 3.94 10.84 18.30
N ARG A 34 5.03 11.26 18.96
CA ARG A 34 5.89 10.38 19.74
C ARG A 34 5.16 9.78 20.94
N GLN A 35 4.33 10.59 21.61
CA GLN A 35 3.55 10.12 22.76
C GLN A 35 2.58 9.02 22.35
N VAL A 36 1.88 9.17 21.21
CA VAL A 36 0.99 8.12 20.68
C VAL A 36 1.74 6.80 20.50
N VAL A 37 2.95 6.84 19.93
CA VAL A 37 3.77 5.62 19.76
C VAL A 37 4.20 5.04 21.11
N ALA A 38 4.53 5.88 22.09
CA ALA A 38 4.88 5.44 23.45
C ALA A 38 3.68 4.80 24.18
N ASP A 39 2.47 5.33 23.99
CA ASP A 39 1.24 4.85 24.62
C ASP A 39 0.85 3.44 24.13
N LEU A 40 1.15 3.12 22.86
CA LEU A 40 0.96 1.75 22.33
C LEU A 40 1.67 0.70 23.19
N ARG A 41 2.89 1.00 23.65
CA ARG A 41 3.65 0.08 24.51
C ARG A 41 3.01 -0.12 25.88
N GLN A 42 2.30 0.88 26.39
CA GLN A 42 1.59 0.79 27.69
C GLN A 42 0.40 -0.16 27.62
N VAL A 43 -0.20 -0.31 26.44
CA VAL A 43 -1.26 -1.28 26.16
C VAL A 43 -0.74 -2.57 25.53
N GLU A 44 0.55 -2.87 25.76
CA GLU A 44 1.25 -4.08 25.30
C GLU A 44 1.36 -4.25 23.77
N ILE A 45 1.08 -3.21 22.98
CA ILE A 45 1.32 -3.19 21.54
C ILE A 45 2.79 -2.84 21.30
N LYS A 46 3.54 -3.82 20.80
CA LYS A 46 4.94 -3.64 20.40
C LYS A 46 4.99 -3.32 18.91
N MET A 47 5.36 -2.08 18.58
CA MET A 47 5.45 -1.64 17.19
C MET A 47 6.43 -2.48 16.38
N GLU A 48 7.48 -3.02 17.01
CA GLU A 48 8.45 -3.90 16.38
C GLU A 48 7.77 -5.16 15.82
N ASP A 49 6.92 -5.81 16.62
CA ASP A 49 6.18 -7.01 16.23
C ASP A 49 5.17 -6.69 15.13
N VAL A 50 4.45 -5.56 15.24
CA VAL A 50 3.50 -5.09 14.22
C VAL A 50 4.21 -4.85 12.89
N THR A 51 5.36 -4.17 12.90
CA THR A 51 6.11 -3.89 11.67
C THR A 51 6.66 -5.16 11.03
N ALA A 52 7.18 -6.10 11.82
CA ALA A 52 7.67 -7.38 11.30
C ALA A 52 6.53 -8.18 10.64
N GLN A 53 5.38 -8.27 11.30
CA GLN A 53 4.21 -8.95 10.75
C GLN A 53 3.75 -8.30 9.43
N LEU A 54 3.61 -6.98 9.39
CA LEU A 54 3.15 -6.28 8.18
C LEU A 54 4.15 -6.38 7.02
N GLU A 55 5.45 -6.43 7.31
CA GLU A 55 6.49 -6.66 6.29
C GLU A 55 6.36 -8.05 5.66
N ASP A 56 6.27 -9.09 6.49
CA ASP A 56 6.09 -10.48 6.03
C ASP A 56 4.81 -10.64 5.20
N GLU A 57 3.68 -10.11 5.69
CA GLU A 57 2.40 -10.12 4.98
C GLU A 57 2.48 -9.34 3.65
N GLY A 58 3.21 -8.22 3.65
CA GLY A 58 3.49 -7.41 2.47
C GLY A 58 4.24 -8.22 1.40
N ILE A 59 5.33 -8.89 1.78
CA ILE A 59 6.11 -9.74 0.86
C ILE A 59 5.22 -10.83 0.26
N VAL A 60 4.45 -11.54 1.09
CA VAL A 60 3.54 -12.59 0.63
C VAL A 60 2.50 -12.05 -0.36
N SER A 61 1.91 -10.89 -0.06
CA SER A 61 0.92 -10.25 -0.93
C SER A 61 1.50 -9.83 -2.28
N PHE A 62 2.72 -9.30 -2.29
CA PHE A 62 3.43 -8.92 -3.51
C PHE A 62 3.79 -10.14 -4.36
N THR A 63 4.33 -11.22 -3.76
CA THR A 63 4.63 -12.47 -4.46
C THR A 63 3.37 -13.05 -5.11
N LYS A 64 2.26 -13.14 -4.36
CA LYS A 64 0.99 -13.63 -4.90
C LYS A 64 0.47 -12.79 -6.06
N SER A 65 0.60 -11.46 -5.95
CA SER A 65 0.20 -10.54 -7.03
C SER A 65 1.06 -10.73 -8.28
N TYR A 66 2.36 -10.99 -8.11
CA TYR A 66 3.28 -11.29 -9.20
C TYR A 66 2.96 -12.63 -9.87
N ASP A 67 2.74 -13.70 -9.11
CA ASP A 67 2.38 -15.01 -9.65
C ASP A 67 1.07 -14.93 -10.46
N THR A 68 0.09 -14.18 -9.94
CA THR A 68 -1.18 -13.92 -10.64
C THR A 68 -0.95 -13.18 -11.96
N LEU A 69 -0.05 -12.19 -11.98
CA LEU A 69 0.31 -11.46 -13.18
C LEU A 69 0.94 -12.38 -14.23
N ILE A 70 1.93 -13.19 -13.84
CA ILE A 70 2.63 -14.11 -14.75
C ILE A 70 1.66 -15.16 -15.31
N ALA A 71 0.83 -15.77 -14.46
CA ALA A 71 -0.20 -16.71 -14.91
C ALA A 71 -1.17 -16.07 -15.93
N GLY A 72 -1.56 -14.81 -15.70
CA GLY A 72 -2.38 -14.05 -16.64
C GLY A 72 -1.69 -13.83 -18.00
N VAL A 73 -0.40 -13.50 -18.00
CA VAL A 73 0.40 -13.36 -19.22
C VAL A 73 0.52 -14.69 -19.97
N GLU A 74 0.77 -15.80 -19.27
CA GLU A 74 0.87 -17.13 -19.88
C GLU A 74 -0.45 -17.59 -20.49
N ALA A 75 -1.57 -17.38 -19.79
CA ALA A 75 -2.91 -17.66 -20.30
C ALA A 75 -3.16 -16.85 -21.58
N LYS A 76 -2.83 -15.55 -21.58
CA LYS A 76 -3.00 -14.71 -22.77
C LYS A 76 -2.12 -15.15 -23.93
N ARG A 77 -0.85 -15.50 -23.67
CA ARG A 77 0.08 -16.01 -24.70
C ARG A 77 -0.47 -17.26 -25.36
N SER A 78 -0.97 -18.20 -24.57
CA SER A 78 -1.52 -19.47 -25.06
C SER A 78 -2.77 -19.25 -25.91
N GLN A 79 -3.69 -18.37 -25.49
CA GLN A 79 -4.87 -18.00 -26.28
C GLN A 79 -4.50 -17.42 -27.65
N VAL A 80 -3.50 -16.55 -27.71
CA VAL A 80 -3.03 -15.95 -28.96
C VAL A 80 -2.39 -17.00 -29.87
N ALA A 81 -1.54 -17.87 -29.33
CA ALA A 81 -0.89 -18.92 -30.12
C ALA A 81 -1.90 -19.89 -30.75
N THR A 82 -2.92 -20.31 -30.01
CA THR A 82 -3.99 -21.16 -30.53
C THR A 82 -4.81 -20.46 -31.61
N ALA A 83 -5.12 -19.17 -31.44
CA ALA A 83 -5.86 -18.41 -32.43
C ALA A 83 -5.10 -18.27 -33.77
N VAL A 84 -3.78 -18.11 -33.72
CA VAL A 84 -2.91 -18.06 -34.91
C VAL A 84 -2.83 -19.43 -35.61
N ALA A 85 -2.83 -20.53 -34.86
CA ALA A 85 -2.78 -21.87 -35.44
C ALA A 85 -4.12 -22.33 -36.06
N ALA A 86 -5.23 -21.68 -35.71
CA ALA A 86 -6.57 -22.00 -36.20
C ALA A 86 -7.03 -21.15 -37.40
N GLY A 87 -6.24 -20.15 -37.80
CA GLY A 87 -6.48 -19.31 -38.99
C GLY A 87 -5.50 -19.64 -40.11
#